data_AF-A0A7W9XBG1-F1
#
_entry.id   AF-A0A7W9XBG1-F1
#
_cell.length_a   1.000
_cell.length_b   1.000
_cell.length_c   1.000
_cell.angle_alpha   90.00
_cell.angle_beta   90.00
_cell.angle_gamma   90.00
#
_symmetry.space_group_name_H-M   'P 1'
#
loop_
_entity.id
_entity.type
_entity.pdbx_description
1 polymer ?
#
loop_
_entity_poly.entity_id
_entity_poly.type
_entity_poly.pdbx_seq_one_letter_code
_entity_poly.pdbx_strand_id
1 'polypeptide(L)'
;MIKRSCLLILLIFPLLLQAQSKLPDNMFYRTLPNGLAVLVIEDNSVPLATIMITCKNGAYTEAPEFNGLSHLYEHMFFKANKNYKTVDDFLQRMSELGIRSNGSTSFENVNYYFTLPDYNLKDGLDFMNSAIRYPKFDKKEMAHENEVVDAEFQRNESNPGYALSNAMDHHMWGDLFSRKNPIGDHQVIRSATPAMMDSIKNKYYFPNNCLLTVAGNVEHDDVFKQVERIYGSWKPSGFDPFQKWPIPEFKPLQKTDYFIVESQLSRVPLLMLEWQGPDTRNDVHSTYAADVFSYIVNQNSSKLKKALVQSGLALQCNIGYLTMNHVGPISIMCVPNPMRVKECITELKKQIDMMDSDDYVTDEQIETAKRKLEVTQIKEKEVTSDFTEVMSFWWASSSIDYYTGYQDNLKKITRADLQAYVRRYIKNKPYCAGLLISPELKEKVHPEEFFTASN
;
A
#
# COMPACT_ATOMS: atom_id res chain seq x y z
N MET A 1 21.68 59.34 31.61
CA MET A 1 21.16 58.08 32.18
C MET A 1 19.91 57.67 31.41
N ILE A 2 20.06 56.85 30.38
CA ILE A 2 18.96 56.43 29.49
C ILE A 2 18.72 54.94 29.76
N LYS A 3 17.57 54.62 30.39
CA LYS A 3 17.10 53.24 30.56
C LYS A 3 16.48 52.77 29.24
N ARG A 4 17.10 51.77 28.61
CA ARG A 4 16.52 51.03 27.47
C ARG A 4 15.58 49.97 28.02
N SER A 5 14.29 50.10 27.71
CA SER A 5 13.29 49.05 27.93
C SER A 5 13.34 48.06 26.76
N CYS A 6 13.67 46.80 27.02
CA CYS A 6 13.54 45.71 26.06
C CYS A 6 12.07 45.30 25.94
N LEU A 7 11.47 45.53 24.78
CA LEU A 7 10.16 44.99 24.41
C LEU A 7 10.37 43.54 23.94
N LEU A 8 9.88 42.56 24.70
CA LEU A 8 9.79 41.16 24.26
C LEU A 8 8.65 41.07 23.23
N ILE A 9 8.99 40.80 21.97
CA ILE A 9 8.02 40.46 20.93
C ILE A 9 7.72 38.96 21.07
N LEU A 10 6.54 38.63 21.62
CA LEU A 10 5.97 37.28 21.58
C LEU A 10 5.52 36.98 20.14
N LEU A 11 6.34 36.22 19.42
CA LEU A 11 5.97 35.58 18.16
C LEU A 11 4.91 34.49 18.46
N ILE A 12 3.64 34.83 18.29
CA ILE A 12 2.54 33.87 18.28
C ILE A 12 2.62 33.14 16.94
N PHE A 13 3.12 31.90 16.94
CA PHE A 13 2.94 30.98 15.81
C PHE A 13 1.45 30.66 15.71
N PRO A 14 0.77 30.90 14.58
CA PRO A 14 -0.59 30.44 14.39
C PRO A 14 -0.54 28.92 14.27
N LEU A 15 -1.07 28.21 15.29
CA LEU A 15 -1.49 26.83 15.12
C LEU A 15 -2.57 26.84 14.04
N LEU A 16 -2.24 26.37 12.84
CA LEU A 16 -3.24 25.96 11.86
C LEU A 16 -4.00 24.79 12.48
N LEU A 17 -5.13 25.09 13.14
CA LEU A 17 -6.17 24.11 13.42
C LEU A 17 -6.71 23.65 12.06
N GLN A 18 -6.13 22.59 11.50
CA GLN A 18 -6.87 21.78 10.54
C GLN A 18 -8.08 21.25 11.29
N ALA A 19 -9.27 21.66 10.87
CA ALA A 19 -10.50 21.05 11.35
C ALA A 19 -10.42 19.56 11.00
N GLN A 20 -10.32 18.72 12.03
CA GLN A 20 -10.43 17.27 11.88
C GLN A 20 -11.71 16.99 11.08
N SER A 21 -11.62 16.26 9.98
CA SER A 21 -12.82 15.83 9.26
C SER A 21 -13.71 15.10 10.25
N LYS A 22 -14.99 15.47 10.28
CA LYS A 22 -15.94 14.79 11.17
C LYS A 22 -16.00 13.34 10.72
N LEU A 23 -15.55 12.42 11.57
CA LEU A 23 -15.69 10.99 11.33
C LEU A 23 -17.17 10.66 11.07
N PRO A 24 -17.49 9.65 10.24
CA PRO A 24 -18.84 9.12 10.15
C PRO A 24 -19.41 8.81 11.54
N ASP A 25 -20.73 8.94 11.70
CA ASP A 25 -21.35 8.86 13.03
C ASP A 25 -21.20 7.47 13.70
N ASN A 26 -20.87 6.43 12.93
CA ASN A 26 -20.59 5.08 13.44
C ASN A 26 -19.09 4.78 13.63
N MET A 27 -18.21 5.77 13.47
CA MET A 27 -16.76 5.62 13.61
C MET A 27 -16.24 6.45 14.80
N PHE A 28 -15.57 5.78 15.73
CA PHE A 28 -15.07 6.38 16.95
C PHE A 28 -13.57 6.15 17.07
N TYR A 29 -12.78 7.22 17.09
CA TYR A 29 -11.33 7.16 17.18
C TYR A 29 -10.82 7.77 18.48
N ARG A 30 -9.93 7.08 19.18
CA ARG A 30 -9.22 7.60 20.36
C ARG A 30 -7.78 7.07 20.39
N THR A 31 -6.89 7.83 21.01
CA THR A 31 -5.53 7.37 21.31
C THR A 31 -5.41 7.16 22.81
N LEU A 32 -5.00 5.96 23.23
CA LEU A 32 -4.77 5.64 24.64
C LEU A 32 -3.53 6.37 25.19
N PRO A 33 -3.38 6.50 26.53
CA PRO A 33 -2.21 7.14 27.14
C PRO A 33 -0.86 6.51 26.78
N ASN A 34 -0.84 5.22 26.41
CA ASN A 34 0.35 4.51 25.93
C ASN A 34 0.60 4.69 24.42
N GLY A 35 -0.18 5.55 23.75
CA GLY A 35 -0.05 5.88 22.33
C GLY A 35 -0.75 4.92 21.37
N LEU A 36 -1.38 3.83 21.84
CA LEU A 36 -2.16 2.95 20.97
C LEU A 36 -3.33 3.72 20.35
N ALA A 37 -3.35 3.84 19.03
CA ALA A 37 -4.50 4.33 18.30
C ALA A 37 -5.58 3.24 18.30
N VAL A 38 -6.82 3.62 18.57
CA VAL A 38 -7.97 2.71 18.61
C VAL A 38 -9.08 3.30 17.74
N LEU A 39 -9.52 2.54 16.74
CA LEU A 39 -10.66 2.87 15.88
C LEU A 39 -11.77 1.85 16.14
N VAL A 40 -12.96 2.31 16.48
CA VAL A 40 -14.16 1.46 16.57
C VAL A 40 -15.10 1.82 15.44
N ILE A 41 -15.61 0.81 14.74
CA ILE A 41 -16.59 0.96 13.65
C ILE A 41 -17.82 0.14 14.02
N GLU A 42 -18.89 0.81 14.44
CA GLU A 42 -20.13 0.13 14.83
C GLU A 42 -20.92 -0.29 13.59
N ASP A 43 -21.23 -1.57 13.51
CA ASP A 43 -22.12 -2.17 12.51
C ASP A 43 -22.84 -3.39 13.08
N ASN A 44 -24.10 -3.18 13.46
CA ASN A 44 -24.93 -4.20 14.09
C ASN A 44 -25.70 -5.06 13.06
N SER A 45 -25.26 -5.09 11.80
CA SER A 45 -25.90 -5.85 10.71
C SER A 45 -25.84 -7.36 10.89
N VAL A 46 -24.75 -7.87 11.48
CA VAL A 46 -24.51 -9.29 11.78
C VAL A 46 -23.86 -9.44 13.17
N PRO A 47 -24.11 -10.54 13.91
CA PRO A 47 -23.57 -10.74 15.27
C PRO A 47 -22.11 -11.19 15.27
N LEU A 48 -21.26 -10.45 14.56
CA LEU A 48 -19.82 -10.69 14.43
C LEU A 48 -19.05 -9.44 14.81
N ALA A 49 -17.82 -9.63 15.29
CA ALA A 49 -16.84 -8.58 15.50
C ALA A 49 -15.51 -8.97 14.82
N THR A 50 -14.89 -7.99 14.17
CA THR A 50 -13.55 -8.05 13.61
C THR A 50 -12.60 -7.23 14.48
N ILE A 51 -11.52 -7.85 14.93
CA ILE A 51 -10.41 -7.20 15.64
C ILE A 51 -9.24 -7.22 14.68
N MET A 52 -8.73 -6.03 14.32
CA MET A 52 -7.56 -5.89 13.46
C MET A 52 -6.50 -5.05 14.16
N ILE A 53 -5.25 -5.51 14.13
CA ILE A 53 -4.11 -4.68 14.54
C ILE A 53 -3.18 -4.44 13.35
N THR A 54 -2.82 -3.18 13.17
CA THR A 54 -1.97 -2.73 12.06
C THR A 54 -0.76 -2.03 12.62
N CYS A 55 0.41 -2.40 12.13
CA CYS A 55 1.68 -1.77 12.48
C CYS A 55 2.18 -0.98 11.27
N LYS A 56 2.68 0.24 11.50
CA LYS A 56 3.47 0.96 10.48
C LYS A 56 4.82 0.25 10.33
N ASN A 57 4.83 -0.75 9.46
CA ASN A 57 5.94 -1.63 9.11
C ASN A 57 5.67 -2.17 7.68
N GLY A 58 6.47 -3.07 7.14
CA GLY A 58 6.31 -3.62 5.79
C GLY A 58 7.57 -3.42 4.98
N ALA A 59 7.51 -3.62 3.66
CA ALA A 59 8.71 -3.53 2.82
C ALA A 59 9.47 -2.21 3.04
N TYR A 60 8.77 -1.07 3.16
CA TYR A 60 9.39 0.25 3.21
C TYR A 60 10.35 0.46 4.38
N THR A 61 10.23 -0.32 5.47
CA THR A 61 11.11 -0.24 6.64
C THR A 61 12.34 -1.14 6.52
N GLU A 62 12.39 -2.00 5.51
CA GLU A 62 13.40 -3.04 5.35
C GLU A 62 14.65 -2.47 4.66
N ALA A 63 15.80 -2.73 5.26
CA ALA A 63 17.06 -2.68 4.55
C ALA A 63 17.26 -4.00 3.78
N PRO A 64 18.19 -4.08 2.82
CA PRO A 64 18.40 -5.28 2.02
C PRO A 64 18.57 -6.56 2.86
N GLU A 65 19.26 -6.49 3.99
CA GLU A 65 19.47 -7.62 4.90
C GLU A 65 18.24 -8.05 5.72
N PHE A 66 17.12 -7.31 5.59
CA PHE A 66 15.81 -7.63 6.17
C PHE A 66 14.72 -7.81 5.11
N ASN A 67 15.05 -7.86 3.82
CA ASN A 67 14.04 -7.87 2.76
C ASN A 67 13.16 -9.13 2.78
N GLY A 68 11.85 -8.96 2.97
CA GLY A 68 10.85 -10.01 3.13
C GLY A 68 10.55 -10.40 4.56
N LEU A 69 11.28 -9.83 5.54
CA LEU A 69 11.17 -10.29 6.92
C LEU A 69 9.94 -9.75 7.64
N SER A 70 9.30 -8.69 7.16
CA SER A 70 7.97 -8.28 7.64
C SER A 70 6.90 -9.30 7.24
N HIS A 71 7.00 -9.88 6.04
CA HIS A 71 6.10 -10.94 5.57
C HIS A 71 6.36 -12.25 6.33
N LEU A 72 7.62 -12.63 6.53
CA LEU A 72 7.94 -13.78 7.39
C LEU A 72 7.49 -13.56 8.85
N TYR A 73 7.62 -12.34 9.38
CA TYR A 73 7.08 -12.00 10.71
C TYR A 73 5.57 -12.24 10.76
N GLU A 74 4.86 -11.91 9.68
CA GLU A 74 3.42 -12.16 9.57
C GLU A 74 3.08 -13.64 9.69
N HIS A 75 3.81 -14.53 9.01
CA HIS A 75 3.65 -15.98 9.19
C HIS A 75 3.87 -16.41 10.64
N MET A 76 4.91 -15.86 11.28
CA MET A 76 5.26 -16.18 12.66
C MET A 76 4.25 -15.63 13.69
N PHE A 77 3.43 -14.63 13.32
CA PHE A 77 2.38 -14.10 14.17
C PHE A 77 1.32 -15.16 14.52
N PHE A 78 1.01 -16.04 13.58
CA PHE A 78 0.02 -17.12 13.75
C PHE A 78 0.60 -18.38 14.41
N LYS A 79 1.73 -18.25 15.12
CA LYS A 79 2.42 -19.36 15.78
C LYS A 79 2.39 -19.21 17.30
N ALA A 80 3.14 -20.09 17.96
CA ALA A 80 3.26 -20.10 19.41
C ALA A 80 3.66 -18.73 19.99
N ASN A 81 3.00 -18.36 21.08
CA ASN A 81 3.24 -17.12 21.83
C ASN A 81 3.25 -17.41 23.33
N LYS A 82 3.24 -16.37 24.17
CA LYS A 82 3.31 -16.53 25.63
C LYS A 82 2.16 -17.37 26.20
N ASN A 83 0.94 -17.18 25.72
CA ASN A 83 -0.25 -17.84 26.26
C ASN A 83 -0.51 -19.20 25.59
N TYR A 84 -0.25 -19.31 24.29
CA TYR A 84 -0.43 -20.53 23.49
C TYR A 84 0.95 -21.08 23.12
N LYS A 85 1.39 -22.12 23.83
CA LYS A 85 2.81 -22.48 23.87
C LYS A 85 3.26 -23.27 22.66
N THR A 86 2.33 -23.88 21.94
CA THR A 86 2.50 -24.61 20.68
C THR A 86 1.60 -24.02 19.58
N VAL A 87 1.86 -24.39 18.32
CA VAL A 87 0.96 -24.03 17.20
C VAL A 87 -0.41 -24.68 17.38
N ASP A 88 -0.45 -25.93 17.86
CA ASP A 88 -1.70 -26.63 18.13
C ASP A 88 -2.55 -25.93 19.20
N ASP A 89 -1.94 -25.44 20.29
CA ASP A 89 -2.63 -24.65 21.32
C ASP A 89 -3.27 -23.39 20.71
N PHE A 90 -2.55 -22.74 19.79
CA PHE A 90 -2.99 -21.51 19.13
C PHE A 90 -4.18 -21.79 18.20
N LEU A 91 -4.05 -22.79 17.34
CA LEU A 91 -5.10 -23.21 16.40
C LEU A 91 -6.33 -23.75 17.12
N GLN A 92 -6.14 -24.52 18.20
CA GLN A 92 -7.23 -25.00 19.03
C GLN A 92 -8.01 -23.83 19.63
N ARG A 93 -7.32 -22.86 20.24
CA ARG A 93 -8.01 -21.70 20.81
C ARG A 93 -8.74 -20.87 19.76
N MET A 94 -8.15 -20.70 18.56
CA MET A 94 -8.84 -20.05 17.45
C MET A 94 -10.15 -20.76 17.09
N SER A 95 -10.12 -22.09 17.03
CA SER A 95 -11.29 -22.91 16.75
C SER A 95 -12.36 -22.78 17.84
N GLU A 96 -11.96 -22.84 19.11
CA GLU A 96 -12.85 -22.65 20.27
C GLU A 96 -13.56 -21.29 20.26
N LEU A 97 -12.86 -20.24 19.82
CA LEU A 97 -13.40 -18.88 19.71
C LEU A 97 -14.21 -18.65 18.42
N GLY A 98 -14.21 -19.60 17.48
CA GLY A 98 -14.84 -19.45 16.18
C GLY A 98 -14.15 -18.41 15.30
N ILE A 99 -12.85 -18.20 15.47
CA ILE A 99 -12.08 -17.19 14.74
C ILE A 99 -11.91 -17.59 13.27
N ARG A 100 -12.18 -16.64 12.38
CA ARG A 100 -11.63 -16.56 11.03
C ARG A 100 -10.53 -15.51 11.04
N SER A 101 -9.34 -15.86 10.56
CA SER A 101 -8.18 -14.98 10.61
C SER A 101 -7.52 -14.82 9.25
N ASN A 102 -6.83 -13.71 9.08
CA ASN A 102 -5.81 -13.56 8.05
C ASN A 102 -4.80 -12.49 8.47
N GLY A 103 -3.72 -12.38 7.72
CA GLY A 103 -2.77 -11.29 7.77
C GLY A 103 -2.49 -10.77 6.37
N SER A 104 -1.94 -9.57 6.29
CA SER A 104 -1.34 -9.10 5.05
C SER A 104 -0.17 -8.16 5.31
N THR A 105 0.86 -8.32 4.50
CA THR A 105 2.03 -7.46 4.46
C THR A 105 2.04 -6.68 3.16
N SER A 106 2.10 -5.36 3.27
CA SER A 106 2.19 -4.45 2.15
C SER A 106 3.47 -3.64 2.21
N PHE A 107 3.55 -2.59 1.40
CA PHE A 107 4.68 -1.69 1.39
C PHE A 107 4.82 -0.95 2.73
N GLU A 108 3.74 -0.41 3.28
CA GLU A 108 3.79 0.54 4.43
C GLU A 108 3.01 0.11 5.67
N ASN A 109 2.35 -1.04 5.59
CA ASN A 109 1.72 -1.65 6.75
C ASN A 109 1.86 -3.17 6.75
N VAL A 110 1.78 -3.71 7.97
CA VAL A 110 1.46 -5.12 8.22
C VAL A 110 0.22 -5.15 9.10
N ASN A 111 -0.80 -5.91 8.71
CA ASN A 111 -2.04 -6.03 9.46
C ASN A 111 -2.40 -7.49 9.73
N TYR A 112 -3.11 -7.70 10.85
CA TYR A 112 -3.57 -9.00 11.31
C TYR A 112 -5.00 -8.85 11.79
N TYR A 113 -5.89 -9.75 11.37
CA TYR A 113 -7.27 -9.69 11.84
C TYR A 113 -7.82 -11.02 12.30
N PHE A 114 -8.77 -10.92 13.23
CA PHE A 114 -9.63 -11.99 13.72
C PHE A 114 -11.09 -11.54 13.62
N THR A 115 -11.90 -12.28 12.89
CA THR A 115 -13.36 -12.15 12.87
C THR A 115 -13.98 -13.29 13.65
N LEU A 116 -14.84 -12.99 14.60
CA LEU A 116 -15.42 -13.94 15.55
C LEU A 116 -16.85 -13.54 15.95
N PRO A 117 -17.64 -14.42 16.56
CA PRO A 117 -18.90 -14.02 17.18
C PRO A 117 -18.69 -12.92 18.22
N ASP A 118 -19.58 -11.91 18.21
CA ASP A 118 -19.49 -10.71 19.05
C ASP A 118 -19.36 -11.01 20.57
N TYR A 119 -20.04 -12.04 21.08
CA TYR A 119 -19.98 -12.46 22.48
C TYR A 119 -18.60 -12.97 22.91
N ASN A 120 -17.71 -13.30 21.96
CA ASN A 120 -16.33 -13.69 22.20
C ASN A 120 -15.34 -12.51 22.09
N LEU A 121 -15.80 -11.27 21.86
CA LEU A 121 -14.95 -10.09 21.61
C LEU A 121 -13.82 -9.94 22.64
N LYS A 122 -14.15 -10.03 23.94
CA LYS A 122 -13.17 -9.90 25.01
C LYS A 122 -12.04 -10.93 24.89
N ASP A 123 -12.41 -12.18 24.65
CA ASP A 123 -11.44 -13.27 24.53
C ASP A 123 -10.65 -13.17 23.22
N GLY A 124 -11.25 -12.65 22.14
CA GLY A 124 -10.57 -12.30 20.90
C GLY A 124 -9.53 -11.19 21.10
N LEU A 125 -9.85 -10.14 21.89
CA LEU A 125 -8.91 -9.07 22.24
C LEU A 125 -7.74 -9.61 23.07
N ASP A 126 -8.01 -10.48 24.05
CA ASP A 126 -6.97 -11.15 24.82
C ASP A 126 -6.09 -12.06 23.93
N PHE A 127 -6.68 -12.74 22.96
CA PHE A 127 -5.99 -13.58 21.98
C PHE A 127 -5.03 -12.76 21.09
N MET A 128 -5.53 -11.68 20.48
CA MET A 128 -4.77 -10.71 19.70
C MET A 128 -3.63 -10.09 20.50
N ASN A 129 -3.90 -9.67 21.73
CA ASN A 129 -2.91 -9.11 22.65
C ASN A 129 -1.73 -10.07 22.92
N SER A 130 -2.00 -11.38 23.02
CA SER A 130 -0.95 -12.39 23.21
C SER A 130 -0.07 -12.54 21.98
N ALA A 131 -0.70 -12.60 20.80
CA ALA A 131 0.00 -12.79 19.52
C ALA A 131 0.90 -11.59 19.19
N ILE A 132 0.40 -10.36 19.30
CA ILE A 132 1.15 -9.16 18.91
C ILE A 132 2.28 -8.80 19.88
N ARG A 133 2.07 -8.94 21.19
CA ARG A 133 3.06 -8.50 22.20
C ARG A 133 4.11 -9.56 22.51
N TYR A 134 3.74 -10.83 22.42
CA TYR A 134 4.54 -11.92 22.96
C TYR A 134 4.72 -13.12 22.01
N PRO A 135 5.03 -12.90 20.71
CA PRO A 135 5.41 -14.01 19.84
C PRO A 135 6.70 -14.66 20.37
N LYS A 136 6.82 -15.99 20.24
CA LYS A 136 8.00 -16.73 20.71
C LYS A 136 9.11 -16.84 19.67
N PHE A 137 8.77 -16.76 18.38
CA PHE A 137 9.69 -17.04 17.26
C PHE A 137 10.47 -18.35 17.47
N ASP A 138 9.75 -19.45 17.70
CA ASP A 138 10.38 -20.76 17.90
C ASP A 138 11.25 -21.13 16.70
N LYS A 139 12.48 -21.58 16.96
CA LYS A 139 13.48 -21.83 15.93
C LYS A 139 13.06 -22.93 14.96
N LYS A 140 12.37 -23.98 15.44
CA LYS A 140 11.94 -25.09 14.61
C LYS A 140 10.78 -24.67 13.71
N GLU A 141 9.79 -23.99 14.29
CA GLU A 141 8.66 -23.44 13.52
C GLU A 141 9.14 -22.44 12.47
N MET A 142 10.07 -21.56 12.84
CA MET A 142 10.63 -20.59 11.90
C MET A 142 11.39 -21.27 10.76
N ALA A 143 12.17 -22.32 11.02
CA ALA A 143 12.85 -23.05 9.96
C ALA A 143 11.87 -23.64 8.93
N HIS A 144 10.69 -24.09 9.38
CA HIS A 144 9.62 -24.55 8.51
C HIS A 144 8.98 -23.38 7.74
N GLU A 145 8.62 -22.29 8.40
CA GLU A 145 8.01 -21.13 7.74
C GLU A 145 8.95 -20.44 6.74
N ASN A 146 10.27 -20.47 6.96
CA ASN A 146 11.24 -20.04 5.97
C ASN A 146 11.11 -20.85 4.67
N GLU A 147 10.75 -22.14 4.72
CA GLU A 147 10.50 -22.96 3.52
C GLU A 147 9.17 -22.60 2.85
N VAL A 148 8.14 -22.36 3.66
CA VAL A 148 6.79 -22.02 3.17
C VAL A 148 6.82 -20.68 2.44
N VAL A 149 7.36 -19.63 3.05
CA VAL A 149 7.44 -18.29 2.44
C VAL A 149 8.30 -18.30 1.18
N ASP A 150 9.42 -19.04 1.20
CA ASP A 150 10.28 -19.22 0.02
C ASP A 150 9.55 -19.93 -1.13
N ALA A 151 8.73 -20.93 -0.83
CA ALA A 151 7.89 -21.61 -1.83
C ALA A 151 6.79 -20.69 -2.38
N GLU A 152 6.24 -19.78 -1.57
CA GLU A 152 5.30 -18.76 -2.04
C GLU A 152 5.95 -17.76 -2.99
N PHE A 153 7.19 -17.36 -2.71
CA PHE A 153 8.00 -16.59 -3.65
C PHE A 153 8.17 -17.38 -4.96
N GLN A 154 8.63 -18.63 -4.92
CA GLN A 154 8.84 -19.46 -6.12
C GLN A 154 7.55 -19.63 -6.95
N ARG A 155 6.40 -19.71 -6.28
CA ARG A 155 5.09 -19.73 -6.95
C ARG A 155 4.83 -18.43 -7.71
N ASN A 156 5.21 -17.27 -7.17
CA ASN A 156 5.10 -15.99 -7.88
C ASN A 156 6.04 -15.92 -9.09
N GLU A 157 7.25 -16.47 -8.99
CA GLU A 157 8.21 -16.54 -10.11
C GLU A 157 7.70 -17.39 -11.28
N SER A 158 6.77 -18.31 -11.02
CA SER A 158 6.13 -19.11 -12.07
C SER A 158 5.17 -18.29 -12.94
N ASN A 159 4.83 -17.06 -12.54
CA ASN A 159 4.06 -16.12 -13.36
C ASN A 159 4.99 -15.40 -14.36
N PRO A 160 4.74 -15.45 -15.68
CA PRO A 160 5.58 -14.77 -16.66
C PRO A 160 5.74 -13.26 -16.43
N GLY A 161 4.71 -12.59 -15.88
CA GLY A 161 4.76 -11.17 -15.55
C GLY A 161 5.65 -10.81 -14.35
N TYR A 162 6.00 -11.79 -13.52
CA TYR A 162 6.84 -11.57 -12.34
C TYR A 162 8.24 -11.09 -12.73
N ALA A 163 8.88 -11.74 -13.70
CA ALA A 163 10.22 -11.37 -14.15
C ALA A 163 10.28 -9.92 -14.67
N LEU A 164 9.22 -9.47 -15.36
CA LEU A 164 9.10 -8.08 -15.81
C LEU A 164 8.94 -7.11 -14.64
N SER A 165 8.05 -7.44 -13.69
CA SER A 165 7.75 -6.60 -12.53
C SER A 165 8.99 -6.47 -11.63
N ASN A 166 9.65 -7.59 -11.33
CA ASN A 166 10.89 -7.60 -10.56
C ASN A 166 11.99 -6.78 -11.24
N ALA A 167 12.21 -6.95 -12.55
CA ALA A 167 13.17 -6.13 -13.28
C ALA A 167 12.80 -4.63 -13.23
N MET A 168 11.53 -4.29 -13.44
CA MET A 168 11.06 -2.91 -13.35
C MET A 168 11.35 -2.29 -11.99
N ASP A 169 11.04 -2.99 -10.91
CA ASP A 169 11.26 -2.47 -9.56
C ASP A 169 12.76 -2.24 -9.27
N HIS A 170 13.65 -3.09 -9.79
CA HIS A 170 15.10 -2.85 -9.69
C HIS A 170 15.52 -1.59 -10.47
N HIS A 171 15.00 -1.39 -11.67
CA HIS A 171 15.28 -0.20 -12.49
C HIS A 171 14.68 1.07 -11.87
N MET A 172 13.49 0.99 -11.26
CA MET A 172 12.76 2.12 -10.69
C MET A 172 13.33 2.57 -9.34
N TRP A 173 13.66 1.62 -8.47
CA TRP A 173 13.96 1.89 -7.06
C TRP A 173 15.45 1.70 -6.71
N GLY A 174 16.25 1.07 -7.58
CA GLY A 174 17.69 0.92 -7.43
C GLY A 174 18.08 0.32 -6.07
N ASP A 175 19.01 0.97 -5.37
CA ASP A 175 19.51 0.54 -4.06
C ASP A 175 18.41 0.45 -2.97
N LEU A 176 17.26 1.10 -3.20
CA LEU A 176 16.12 1.06 -2.29
C LEU A 176 15.04 0.05 -2.71
N PHE A 177 15.33 -0.85 -3.66
CA PHE A 177 14.41 -1.89 -4.13
C PHE A 177 13.77 -2.72 -2.99
N SER A 178 14.53 -3.09 -1.96
CA SER A 178 14.00 -3.82 -0.79
C SER A 178 12.81 -3.11 -0.14
N ARG A 179 12.73 -1.78 -0.25
CA ARG A 179 11.63 -0.96 0.28
C ARG A 179 10.35 -1.01 -0.53
N LYS A 180 10.41 -1.67 -1.68
CA LYS A 180 9.32 -1.89 -2.63
C LYS A 180 9.13 -3.38 -2.94
N ASN A 181 9.67 -4.26 -2.11
CA ASN A 181 9.62 -5.69 -2.35
C ASN A 181 9.07 -6.45 -1.11
N PRO A 182 7.75 -6.46 -0.88
CA PRO A 182 7.16 -7.15 0.27
C PRO A 182 7.40 -8.67 0.28
N ILE A 183 7.52 -9.32 -0.89
CA ILE A 183 7.74 -10.77 -0.97
C ILE A 183 9.15 -11.14 -0.51
N GLY A 184 10.13 -10.24 -0.71
CA GLY A 184 11.46 -10.33 -0.12
C GLY A 184 12.56 -10.85 -1.02
N ASP A 185 13.63 -11.34 -0.42
CA ASP A 185 14.75 -11.98 -1.09
C ASP A 185 14.91 -13.44 -0.62
N HIS A 186 15.07 -14.38 -1.55
CA HIS A 186 15.21 -15.80 -1.25
C HIS A 186 16.29 -16.07 -0.19
N GLN A 187 17.49 -15.49 -0.33
CA GLN A 187 18.59 -15.76 0.58
C GLN A 187 18.31 -15.19 1.98
N VAL A 188 17.73 -14.00 2.06
CA VAL A 188 17.36 -13.36 3.32
C VAL A 188 16.27 -14.15 4.05
N ILE A 189 15.19 -14.55 3.35
CA ILE A 189 14.10 -15.35 3.92
C ILE A 189 14.65 -16.70 4.41
N ARG A 190 15.45 -17.36 3.58
CA ARG A 190 15.99 -18.69 3.90
C ARG A 190 16.90 -18.69 5.13
N SER A 191 17.69 -17.64 5.29
CA SER A 191 18.66 -17.47 6.38
C SER A 191 18.10 -16.74 7.60
N ALA A 192 16.83 -16.36 7.59
CA ALA A 192 16.19 -15.61 8.67
C ALA A 192 16.27 -16.35 10.01
N THR A 193 16.49 -15.60 11.09
CA THR A 193 16.64 -16.15 12.45
C THR A 193 15.68 -15.49 13.45
N PRO A 194 15.38 -16.14 14.59
CA PRO A 194 14.54 -15.55 15.64
C PRO A 194 15.07 -14.18 16.13
N ALA A 195 16.39 -14.01 16.18
CA ALA A 195 17.01 -12.73 16.56
C ALA A 195 16.68 -11.59 15.58
N MET A 196 16.49 -11.88 14.29
CA MET A 196 16.06 -10.89 13.31
C MET A 196 14.59 -10.51 13.52
N MET A 197 13.73 -11.47 13.83
CA MET A 197 12.33 -11.20 14.19
C MET A 197 12.22 -10.35 15.46
N ASP A 198 13.04 -10.65 16.48
CA ASP A 198 13.16 -9.84 17.69
C ASP A 198 13.66 -8.43 17.38
N SER A 199 14.60 -8.27 16.44
CA SER A 199 15.05 -6.95 15.99
C SER A 199 13.90 -6.14 15.38
N ILE A 200 13.10 -6.74 14.50
CA ILE A 200 11.92 -6.09 13.89
C ILE A 200 10.90 -5.72 14.97
N LYS A 201 10.58 -6.66 15.86
CA LYS A 201 9.67 -6.45 17.00
C LYS A 201 10.10 -5.26 17.85
N ASN A 202 11.38 -5.22 18.24
CA ASN A 202 11.94 -4.19 19.11
C ASN A 202 12.18 -2.85 18.41
N LYS A 203 12.00 -2.78 17.09
CA LYS A 203 11.98 -1.52 16.33
C LYS A 203 10.57 -0.98 16.16
N TYR A 204 9.63 -1.79 15.70
CA TYR A 204 8.36 -1.29 15.16
C TYR A 204 7.10 -1.71 15.94
N TYR A 205 7.13 -2.81 16.71
CA TYR A 205 5.93 -3.38 17.33
C TYR A 205 5.69 -2.83 18.74
N PHE A 206 5.25 -1.57 18.79
CA PHE A 206 4.89 -0.83 19.99
C PHE A 206 3.51 -0.19 19.84
N PRO A 207 2.77 0.04 20.95
CA PRO A 207 1.41 0.60 20.88
C PRO A 207 1.37 1.94 20.13
N ASN A 208 2.35 2.81 20.37
CA ASN A 208 2.49 4.10 19.72
C ASN A 208 2.95 4.05 18.24
N ASN A 209 3.07 2.86 17.65
CA ASN A 209 3.28 2.62 16.22
C ASN A 209 2.21 1.68 15.63
N CYS A 210 1.12 1.43 16.36
CA CYS A 210 0.04 0.55 15.96
C CYS A 210 -1.34 1.23 16.01
N LEU A 211 -2.24 0.74 15.16
CA LEU A 211 -3.68 0.98 15.20
C LEU A 211 -4.37 -0.34 15.54
N LEU A 212 -5.25 -0.32 16.55
CA LEU A 212 -6.21 -1.39 16.81
C LEU A 212 -7.58 -0.95 16.30
N THR A 213 -8.08 -1.62 15.26
CA THR A 213 -9.41 -1.42 14.73
C THR A 213 -10.34 -2.52 15.25
N VAL A 214 -11.50 -2.16 15.79
CA VAL A 214 -12.55 -3.11 16.20
C VAL A 214 -13.82 -2.73 15.44
N ALA A 215 -14.39 -3.65 14.67
CA ALA A 215 -15.54 -3.36 13.82
C ALA A 215 -16.61 -4.45 13.91
N GLY A 216 -17.90 -4.11 13.80
CA GLY A 216 -19.01 -5.06 13.81
C GLY A 216 -20.03 -4.76 14.91
N ASN A 217 -20.74 -5.79 15.41
CA ASN A 217 -21.79 -5.63 16.41
C ASN A 217 -21.18 -5.37 17.79
N VAL A 218 -20.76 -4.14 18.03
CA VAL A 218 -20.02 -3.69 19.22
C VAL A 218 -20.45 -2.29 19.62
N GLU A 219 -20.28 -1.95 20.89
CA GLU A 219 -20.53 -0.62 21.42
C GLU A 219 -19.19 0.05 21.78
N HIS A 220 -18.89 1.19 21.16
CA HIS A 220 -17.58 1.84 21.23
C HIS A 220 -17.10 2.13 22.65
N ASP A 221 -17.98 2.59 23.54
CA ASP A 221 -17.61 2.87 24.92
C ASP A 221 -17.25 1.62 25.72
N ASP A 222 -17.83 0.46 25.39
CA ASP A 222 -17.43 -0.82 25.99
C ASP A 222 -16.10 -1.31 25.40
N VAL A 223 -15.95 -1.24 24.07
CA VAL A 223 -14.70 -1.57 23.39
C VAL A 223 -13.53 -0.77 23.95
N PHE A 224 -13.66 0.55 24.08
CA PHE A 224 -12.59 1.39 24.63
C PHE A 224 -12.18 0.97 26.04
N LYS A 225 -13.14 0.63 26.92
CA LYS A 225 -12.86 0.14 28.27
C LYS A 225 -12.13 -1.21 28.26
N GLN A 226 -12.56 -2.14 27.41
CA GLN A 226 -11.92 -3.45 27.28
C GLN A 226 -10.49 -3.31 26.72
N VAL A 227 -10.30 -2.49 25.69
CA VAL A 227 -9.00 -2.24 25.07
C VAL A 227 -8.06 -1.55 26.07
N GLU A 228 -8.52 -0.54 26.81
CA GLU A 228 -7.70 0.10 27.85
C GLU A 228 -7.28 -0.90 28.93
N ARG A 229 -8.19 -1.76 29.37
CA ARG A 229 -7.90 -2.81 30.36
C ARG A 229 -6.86 -3.82 29.88
N ILE A 230 -6.94 -4.26 28.62
CA ILE A 230 -6.09 -5.32 28.07
C ILE A 230 -4.74 -4.75 27.59
N TYR A 231 -4.78 -3.66 26.82
CA TYR A 231 -3.64 -3.08 26.13
C TYR A 231 -3.01 -1.89 26.85
N GLY A 232 -3.66 -1.28 27.85
CA GLY A 232 -3.12 -0.11 28.55
C GLY A 232 -1.78 -0.36 29.26
N SER A 233 -1.47 -1.62 29.57
CA SER A 233 -0.17 -2.06 30.12
C SER A 233 0.92 -2.28 29.07
N TRP A 234 0.59 -2.21 27.77
CA TRP A 234 1.57 -2.32 26.70
C TRP A 234 2.43 -1.07 26.70
N LYS A 235 3.73 -1.25 26.99
CA LYS A 235 4.67 -0.13 27.10
C LYS A 235 4.93 0.47 25.71
N PRO A 236 4.83 1.80 25.55
CA PRO A 236 5.27 2.47 24.32
C PRO A 236 6.78 2.35 24.13
N SER A 237 7.23 2.56 22.89
CA SER A 237 8.65 2.80 22.65
C SER A 237 9.07 4.12 23.32
N GLY A 238 10.31 4.17 23.83
CA GLY A 238 10.91 5.41 24.32
C GLY A 238 11.47 6.31 23.22
N PHE A 239 11.17 6.02 21.95
CA PHE A 239 11.68 6.69 20.76
C PHE A 239 10.68 6.58 19.60
N ASP A 240 10.70 7.52 18.67
CA ASP A 240 10.02 7.36 17.37
C ASP A 240 10.90 6.49 16.45
N PRO A 241 10.41 5.33 15.97
CA PRO A 241 11.20 4.45 15.12
C PRO A 241 11.66 5.11 13.82
N PHE A 242 10.86 6.02 13.25
CA PHE A 242 11.18 6.68 11.98
C PHE A 242 12.10 7.90 12.15
N GLN A 243 12.24 8.43 13.37
CA GLN A 243 13.31 9.39 13.66
C GLN A 243 14.63 8.69 14.00
N LYS A 244 14.55 7.57 14.73
CA LYS A 244 15.73 6.80 15.14
C LYS A 244 16.35 6.02 13.97
N TRP A 245 15.52 5.52 13.07
CA TRP A 245 15.90 4.82 11.85
C TRP A 245 15.13 5.43 10.66
N PRO A 246 15.58 6.61 10.17
CA PRO A 246 14.90 7.30 9.10
C PRO A 246 14.85 6.46 7.83
N ILE A 247 13.70 6.50 7.15
CA ILE A 247 13.53 5.89 5.84
C ILE A 247 14.22 6.79 4.81
N PRO A 248 15.16 6.26 4.00
CA PRO A 248 15.80 7.03 2.93
C PRO A 248 14.78 7.49 1.88
N GLU A 249 14.91 8.73 1.43
CA GLU A 249 14.09 9.27 0.34
C GLU A 249 14.49 8.66 -1.02
N PHE A 250 13.49 8.38 -1.85
CA PHE A 250 13.70 7.94 -3.23
C PHE A 250 14.17 9.14 -4.07
N LYS A 251 15.33 9.02 -4.70
CA LYS A 251 15.85 10.06 -5.59
C LYS A 251 15.06 10.04 -6.91
N PRO A 252 14.74 11.22 -7.48
CA PRO A 252 14.16 11.30 -8.82
C PRO A 252 15.01 10.55 -9.84
N LEU A 253 14.35 9.83 -10.75
CA LEU A 253 14.98 9.23 -11.92
C LEU A 253 15.70 10.31 -12.73
N GLN A 254 16.95 10.05 -13.13
CA GLN A 254 17.79 11.01 -13.85
C GLN A 254 17.61 10.93 -15.37
N LYS A 255 17.20 9.76 -15.88
CA LYS A 255 17.02 9.49 -17.30
C LYS A 255 15.92 8.44 -17.47
N THR A 256 15.29 8.43 -18.64
CA THR A 256 14.40 7.34 -19.01
C THR A 256 15.22 6.08 -19.27
N ASP A 257 14.77 4.95 -18.76
CA ASP A 257 15.43 3.66 -18.89
C ASP A 257 14.54 2.67 -19.66
N TYR A 258 15.16 1.84 -20.50
CA TYR A 258 14.48 0.86 -21.34
C TYR A 258 15.16 -0.49 -21.20
N PHE A 259 14.38 -1.54 -20.96
CA PHE A 259 14.91 -2.90 -20.85
C PHE A 259 13.92 -3.91 -21.42
N ILE A 260 14.45 -5.05 -21.88
CA ILE A 260 13.67 -6.15 -22.44
C ILE A 260 13.89 -7.37 -21.56
N VAL A 261 12.80 -8.05 -21.21
CA VAL A 261 12.81 -9.32 -20.50
C VAL A 261 12.34 -10.40 -21.47
N GLU A 262 13.14 -11.43 -21.66
CA GLU A 262 12.78 -12.58 -22.47
C GLU A 262 12.20 -13.69 -21.60
N SER A 263 11.05 -14.24 -22.00
CA SER A 263 10.45 -15.38 -21.30
C SER A 263 9.75 -16.32 -22.25
N GLN A 264 10.11 -17.60 -22.19
CA GLN A 264 9.45 -18.69 -22.92
C GLN A 264 8.01 -18.93 -22.44
N LEU A 265 7.68 -18.48 -21.22
CA LEU A 265 6.33 -18.60 -20.66
C LEU A 265 5.39 -17.51 -21.19
N SER A 266 5.92 -16.45 -21.82
CA SER A 266 5.12 -15.33 -22.31
C SER A 266 4.55 -15.60 -23.70
N ARG A 267 3.24 -15.84 -23.78
CA ARG A 267 2.54 -16.06 -25.06
C ARG A 267 2.17 -14.78 -25.80
N VAL A 268 2.13 -13.66 -25.08
CA VAL A 268 1.84 -12.32 -25.59
C VAL A 268 2.89 -11.35 -25.05
N PRO A 269 3.22 -10.26 -25.76
CA PRO A 269 4.09 -9.24 -25.21
C PRO A 269 3.37 -8.49 -24.08
N LEU A 270 4.11 -8.13 -23.04
CA LEU A 270 3.62 -7.28 -21.94
C LEU A 270 4.56 -6.09 -21.80
N LEU A 271 4.01 -4.89 -21.96
CA LEU A 271 4.71 -3.62 -21.83
C LEU A 271 4.33 -2.98 -20.51
N MET A 272 5.32 -2.51 -19.78
CA MET A 272 5.15 -1.75 -18.55
C MET A 272 5.95 -0.45 -18.61
N LEU A 273 5.33 0.68 -18.32
CA LEU A 273 6.01 1.97 -18.12
C LEU A 273 5.71 2.44 -16.71
N GLU A 274 6.71 2.88 -15.96
CA GLU A 274 6.52 3.38 -14.60
C GLU A 274 7.21 4.71 -14.35
N TRP A 275 6.56 5.57 -13.57
CA TRP A 275 7.09 6.83 -13.04
C TRP A 275 7.01 6.82 -11.52
N GLN A 276 7.83 7.65 -10.87
CA GLN A 276 7.63 8.01 -9.47
C GLN A 276 6.44 8.98 -9.35
N GLY A 277 5.41 8.58 -8.61
CA GLY A 277 4.18 9.35 -8.41
C GLY A 277 4.20 10.31 -7.21
N PRO A 278 3.11 11.05 -6.98
CA PRO A 278 2.95 11.86 -5.78
C PRO A 278 2.90 10.98 -4.53
N ASP A 279 3.24 11.56 -3.38
CA ASP A 279 3.14 10.92 -2.07
C ASP A 279 2.31 11.78 -1.11
N THR A 280 1.80 11.17 -0.05
CA THR A 280 0.89 11.84 0.89
C THR A 280 1.59 12.78 1.88
N ARG A 281 2.93 12.80 1.91
CA ARG A 281 3.73 13.73 2.72
C ARG A 281 3.97 15.06 2.03
N ASN A 282 4.21 15.02 0.72
CA ASN A 282 4.78 16.13 -0.04
C ASN A 282 3.84 16.69 -1.10
N ASP A 283 2.89 15.89 -1.62
CA ASP A 283 1.92 16.35 -2.63
C ASP A 283 0.59 15.60 -2.56
N VAL A 284 -0.09 15.74 -1.42
CA VAL A 284 -1.40 15.12 -1.15
C VAL A 284 -2.48 15.53 -2.17
N HIS A 285 -2.41 16.74 -2.75
CA HIS A 285 -3.41 17.18 -3.72
C HIS A 285 -3.30 16.40 -5.03
N SER A 286 -2.08 16.16 -5.50
CA SER A 286 -1.84 15.39 -6.72
C SER A 286 -2.21 13.91 -6.59
N THR A 287 -2.28 13.33 -5.38
CA THR A 287 -2.74 11.94 -5.21
C THR A 287 -4.21 11.79 -5.60
N TYR A 288 -5.06 12.75 -5.23
CA TYR A 288 -6.47 12.81 -5.66
C TYR A 288 -6.59 13.01 -7.18
N ALA A 289 -5.77 13.89 -7.76
CA ALA A 289 -5.75 14.10 -9.21
C ALA A 289 -5.33 12.83 -9.97
N ALA A 290 -4.38 12.06 -9.41
CA ALA A 290 -3.93 10.80 -9.98
C ALA A 290 -5.05 9.76 -10.04
N ASP A 291 -5.84 9.62 -8.98
CA ASP A 291 -6.98 8.68 -8.94
C ASP A 291 -8.07 9.05 -9.94
N VAL A 292 -8.47 10.34 -9.98
CA VAL A 292 -9.46 10.84 -10.95
C VAL A 292 -8.96 10.64 -12.38
N PHE A 293 -7.71 11.03 -12.68
CA PHE A 293 -7.13 10.89 -14.00
C PHE A 293 -7.09 9.41 -14.44
N SER A 294 -6.58 8.54 -13.58
CA SER A 294 -6.44 7.11 -13.86
C SER A 294 -7.79 6.45 -14.08
N TYR A 295 -8.81 6.82 -13.29
CA TYR A 295 -10.17 6.33 -13.52
C TYR A 295 -10.68 6.72 -14.91
N ILE A 296 -10.55 8.00 -15.31
CA ILE A 296 -11.05 8.52 -16.60
C ILE A 296 -10.41 7.76 -17.76
N VAL A 297 -9.08 7.70 -17.81
CA VAL A 297 -8.39 7.15 -18.98
C VAL A 297 -8.53 5.62 -19.09
N ASN A 298 -8.89 4.94 -18.00
CA ASN A 298 -9.21 3.52 -18.01
C ASN A 298 -10.63 3.20 -18.49
N GLN A 299 -11.53 4.19 -18.66
CA GLN A 299 -12.87 3.92 -19.17
C GLN A 299 -12.85 3.61 -20.67
N ASN A 300 -13.69 2.68 -21.13
CA ASN A 300 -13.77 2.30 -22.55
C ASN A 300 -14.02 3.48 -23.50
N SER A 301 -14.68 4.55 -23.02
CA SER A 301 -14.95 5.76 -23.81
C SER A 301 -13.76 6.72 -23.93
N SER A 302 -12.68 6.50 -23.18
CA SER A 302 -11.50 7.37 -23.13
C SER A 302 -10.71 7.36 -24.44
N LYS A 303 -9.92 8.42 -24.67
CA LYS A 303 -9.02 8.50 -25.83
C LYS A 303 -7.98 7.37 -25.82
N LEU A 304 -7.41 7.05 -24.65
CA LEU A 304 -6.43 5.96 -24.50
C LEU A 304 -7.02 4.61 -24.91
N LYS A 305 -8.21 4.25 -24.40
CA LYS A 305 -8.87 2.97 -24.73
C LYS A 305 -9.29 2.90 -26.19
N LYS A 306 -9.79 3.99 -26.76
CA LYS A 306 -10.11 4.06 -28.20
C LYS A 306 -8.88 3.89 -29.08
N ALA A 307 -7.81 4.61 -28.77
CA ALA A 307 -6.59 4.63 -29.55
C ALA A 307 -5.82 3.31 -29.52
N LEU A 308 -5.80 2.60 -28.38
CA LEU A 308 -5.03 1.36 -28.22
C LEU A 308 -5.88 0.10 -28.30
N VAL A 309 -6.99 0.03 -27.56
CA VAL A 309 -7.76 -1.21 -27.43
C VAL A 309 -8.78 -1.35 -28.55
N GLN A 310 -9.62 -0.34 -28.78
CA GLN A 310 -10.67 -0.42 -29.81
C GLN A 310 -10.10 -0.43 -31.23
N SER A 311 -8.92 0.17 -31.44
CA SER A 311 -8.19 0.12 -32.72
C SER A 311 -7.51 -1.23 -33.01
N GLY A 312 -7.49 -2.13 -32.03
CA GLY A 312 -6.83 -3.45 -32.10
C GLY A 312 -5.30 -3.40 -32.00
N LEU A 313 -4.71 -2.29 -31.53
CA LEU A 313 -3.27 -2.18 -31.27
C LEU A 313 -2.84 -2.90 -29.99
N ALA A 314 -3.72 -2.96 -28.99
CA ALA A 314 -3.50 -3.64 -27.71
C ALA A 314 -4.73 -4.46 -27.31
N LEU A 315 -4.51 -5.57 -26.64
CA LEU A 315 -5.58 -6.35 -26.00
C LEU A 315 -6.06 -5.65 -24.71
N GLN A 316 -5.13 -4.98 -24.02
CA GLN A 316 -5.39 -4.25 -22.80
C GLN A 316 -4.39 -3.10 -22.68
N CYS A 317 -4.81 -1.97 -22.12
CA CYS A 317 -3.92 -0.90 -21.69
C CYS A 317 -4.58 -0.16 -20.54
N ASN A 318 -3.97 -0.17 -19.35
CA ASN A 318 -4.45 0.56 -18.19
C ASN A 318 -3.34 1.41 -17.60
N ILE A 319 -3.72 2.51 -16.96
CA ILE A 319 -2.85 3.25 -16.05
C ILE A 319 -3.31 3.03 -14.60
N GLY A 320 -2.38 2.93 -13.68
CA GLY A 320 -2.63 2.88 -12.24
C GLY A 320 -1.73 3.84 -11.50
N TYR A 321 -2.14 4.18 -10.28
CA TYR A 321 -1.33 4.90 -9.31
C TYR A 321 -1.56 4.23 -7.96
N LEU A 322 -0.48 3.99 -7.23
CA LEU A 322 -0.55 3.49 -5.86
C LEU A 322 -0.26 4.62 -4.88
N THR A 323 -1.27 5.01 -4.10
CA THR A 323 -1.07 6.02 -3.04
C THR A 323 -0.20 5.45 -1.93
N MET A 324 0.83 6.20 -1.54
CA MET A 324 1.76 5.82 -0.47
C MET A 324 2.23 7.05 0.31
N ASN A 325 2.68 6.84 1.53
CA ASN A 325 3.36 7.85 2.34
C ASN A 325 4.73 8.19 1.73
N HIS A 326 5.45 7.18 1.25
CA HIS A 326 6.68 7.28 0.48
C HIS A 326 6.41 6.90 -0.98
N VAL A 327 6.69 7.83 -1.89
CA VAL A 327 6.66 7.72 -3.37
C VAL A 327 6.15 6.38 -3.91
N GLY A 328 4.88 6.33 -4.33
CA GLY A 328 4.31 5.17 -5.03
C GLY A 328 4.48 5.26 -6.54
N PRO A 329 4.43 4.15 -7.30
CA PRO A 329 4.53 4.17 -8.75
C PRO A 329 3.24 4.68 -9.41
N ILE A 330 3.41 5.37 -10.54
CA ILE A 330 2.39 5.49 -11.59
C ILE A 330 2.77 4.48 -12.66
N SER A 331 1.91 3.53 -12.97
CA SER A 331 2.23 2.41 -13.86
C SER A 331 1.27 2.35 -15.04
N ILE A 332 1.78 2.28 -16.26
CA ILE A 332 1.01 1.89 -17.44
C ILE A 332 1.35 0.44 -17.75
N MET A 333 0.34 -0.43 -17.70
CA MET A 333 0.43 -1.82 -18.14
C MET A 333 -0.33 -1.97 -19.46
N CYS A 334 0.34 -2.45 -20.50
CA CYS A 334 -0.22 -2.65 -21.83
C CYS A 334 0.12 -4.04 -22.34
N VAL A 335 -0.83 -4.72 -22.97
CA VAL A 335 -0.63 -6.00 -23.67
C VAL A 335 -0.77 -5.72 -25.16
N PRO A 336 0.32 -5.41 -25.89
CA PRO A 336 0.25 -5.13 -27.31
C PRO A 336 -0.26 -6.32 -28.12
N ASN A 337 -0.89 -6.04 -29.26
CA ASN A 337 -1.11 -7.05 -30.28
C ASN A 337 0.26 -7.54 -30.78
N PRO A 338 0.55 -8.86 -30.74
CA PRO A 338 1.85 -9.41 -31.14
C PRO A 338 2.31 -9.01 -32.55
N MET A 339 1.37 -8.74 -33.47
CA MET A 339 1.69 -8.35 -34.85
C MET A 339 1.90 -6.84 -35.02
N ARG A 340 1.59 -6.02 -34.01
CA ARG A 340 1.56 -4.55 -34.10
C ARG A 340 2.26 -3.88 -32.92
N VAL A 341 3.26 -4.54 -32.33
CA VAL A 341 3.96 -4.08 -31.11
C VAL A 341 4.55 -2.68 -31.28
N LYS A 342 5.27 -2.44 -32.40
CA LYS A 342 5.87 -1.13 -32.71
C LYS A 342 4.83 -0.03 -32.86
N GLU A 343 3.74 -0.30 -33.59
CA GLU A 343 2.63 0.63 -33.77
C GLU A 343 1.95 0.95 -32.43
N CYS A 344 1.74 -0.07 -31.59
CA CYS A 344 1.13 0.08 -30.27
C CYS A 344 1.99 0.96 -29.36
N ILE A 345 3.30 0.73 -29.28
CA ILE A 345 4.21 1.54 -28.46
C ILE A 345 4.28 2.98 -28.98
N THR A 346 4.30 3.16 -30.30
CA THR A 346 4.31 4.49 -30.92
C THR A 346 3.03 5.26 -30.60
N GLU A 347 1.85 4.64 -30.76
CA GLU A 347 0.59 5.29 -30.43
C GLU A 347 0.46 5.53 -28.92
N LEU A 348 0.95 4.63 -28.05
CA LEU A 348 0.97 4.85 -26.60
C LEU A 348 1.80 6.09 -26.23
N LYS A 349 3.01 6.25 -26.78
CA LYS A 349 3.86 7.44 -26.56
C LYS A 349 3.14 8.72 -27.00
N LYS A 350 2.51 8.70 -28.18
CA LYS A 350 1.68 9.82 -28.65
C LYS A 350 0.50 10.11 -27.72
N GLN A 351 -0.16 9.09 -27.19
CA GLN A 351 -1.24 9.29 -26.21
C GLN A 351 -0.71 9.96 -24.94
N ILE A 352 0.44 9.51 -24.41
CA ILE A 352 1.12 10.12 -23.26
C ILE A 352 1.44 11.60 -23.52
N ASP A 353 1.95 11.94 -24.70
CA ASP A 353 2.26 13.33 -25.08
C ASP A 353 1.01 14.22 -25.16
N MET A 354 -0.16 13.64 -25.40
CA MET A 354 -1.44 14.35 -25.49
C MET A 354 -2.21 14.39 -24.16
N MET A 355 -1.78 13.69 -23.11
CA MET A 355 -2.56 13.50 -21.87
C MET A 355 -2.93 14.81 -21.15
N ASP A 356 -2.17 15.88 -21.35
CA ASP A 356 -2.43 17.20 -20.77
C ASP A 356 -3.11 18.19 -21.75
N SER A 357 -3.56 17.73 -22.93
CA SER A 357 -4.30 18.57 -23.87
C SER A 357 -5.68 18.93 -23.33
N ASP A 358 -6.18 20.11 -23.73
CA ASP A 358 -7.46 20.64 -23.22
C ASP A 358 -8.65 19.72 -23.53
N ASP A 359 -8.57 18.96 -24.62
CA ASP A 359 -9.61 18.06 -25.08
C ASP A 359 -9.34 16.58 -24.75
N TYR A 360 -8.27 16.25 -24.01
CA TYR A 360 -7.92 14.84 -23.73
C TYR A 360 -8.97 14.14 -22.87
N VAL A 361 -9.44 14.85 -21.85
CA VAL A 361 -10.55 14.46 -20.96
C VAL A 361 -11.71 15.44 -21.13
N THR A 362 -12.97 15.04 -20.99
CA THR A 362 -14.12 15.96 -21.04
C THR A 362 -14.63 16.29 -19.63
N ASP A 363 -15.36 17.40 -19.47
CA ASP A 363 -15.95 17.76 -18.16
C ASP A 363 -16.94 16.68 -17.69
N GLU A 364 -17.69 16.09 -18.63
CA GLU A 364 -18.56 14.94 -18.36
C GLU A 364 -17.78 13.73 -17.81
N GLN A 365 -16.61 13.44 -18.37
CA GLN A 365 -15.75 12.35 -17.87
C GLN A 365 -15.22 12.64 -16.47
N ILE A 366 -14.84 13.90 -16.19
CA ILE A 366 -14.37 14.32 -14.86
C ILE A 366 -15.48 14.12 -13.82
N GLU A 367 -16.68 14.63 -14.09
CA GLU A 367 -17.80 14.51 -13.15
C GLU A 367 -18.29 13.06 -13.00
N THR A 368 -18.26 12.28 -14.09
CA THR A 368 -18.55 10.84 -14.04
C THR A 368 -17.53 10.10 -13.19
N ALA A 369 -16.25 10.41 -13.33
CA ALA A 369 -15.18 9.78 -12.56
C ALA A 369 -15.33 10.04 -11.07
N LYS A 370 -15.54 11.30 -10.67
CA LYS A 370 -15.80 11.68 -9.27
C LYS A 370 -16.97 10.90 -8.68
N ARG A 371 -18.10 10.83 -9.38
CA ARG A 371 -19.29 10.09 -8.94
C ARG A 371 -19.04 8.59 -8.84
N LYS A 372 -18.27 8.01 -9.77
CA LYS A 372 -17.99 6.58 -9.77
C LYS A 372 -17.01 6.17 -8.68
N LEU A 373 -16.00 7.01 -8.40
CA LEU A 373 -15.10 6.83 -7.26
C LEU A 373 -15.86 6.95 -5.92
N GLU A 374 -16.86 7.83 -5.84
CA GLU A 374 -17.79 7.88 -4.69
C GLU A 374 -18.56 6.57 -4.51
N VAL A 375 -19.11 6.02 -5.59
CA VAL A 375 -19.80 4.71 -5.56
C VAL A 375 -18.85 3.58 -5.15
N THR A 376 -17.60 3.57 -5.66
CA THR A 376 -16.60 2.56 -5.26
C THR A 376 -16.33 2.63 -3.76
N GLN A 377 -16.10 3.82 -3.21
CA GLN A 377 -15.84 3.97 -1.78
C GLN A 377 -17.04 3.58 -0.91
N ILE A 378 -18.28 3.78 -1.39
CA ILE A 378 -19.48 3.29 -0.70
C ILE A 378 -19.47 1.77 -0.66
N LYS A 379 -19.15 1.11 -1.78
CA LYS A 379 -19.07 -0.36 -1.86
C LYS A 379 -18.00 -0.96 -0.96
N GLU A 380 -16.85 -0.29 -0.83
CA GLU A 380 -15.78 -0.71 0.09
C GLU A 380 -16.25 -0.79 1.57
N LYS A 381 -17.34 -0.09 1.91
CA LYS A 381 -17.92 -0.08 3.27
C LYS A 381 -19.02 -1.12 3.46
N GLU A 382 -19.42 -1.85 2.41
CA GLU A 382 -20.53 -2.81 2.49
C GLU A 382 -20.17 -4.06 3.31
N VAL A 383 -18.88 -4.42 3.35
CA VAL A 383 -18.37 -5.53 4.15
C VAL A 383 -17.49 -4.97 5.27
N THR A 384 -17.99 -5.01 6.50
CA THR A 384 -17.34 -4.39 7.66
C THR A 384 -15.93 -4.93 7.93
N SER A 385 -15.66 -6.23 7.71
CA SER A 385 -14.31 -6.78 7.82
C SER A 385 -13.35 -6.17 6.80
N ASP A 386 -13.76 -6.07 5.54
CA ASP A 386 -12.92 -5.56 4.45
C ASP A 386 -12.66 -4.06 4.66
N PHE A 387 -13.65 -3.34 5.21
CA PHE A 387 -13.49 -1.93 5.54
C PHE A 387 -12.41 -1.69 6.61
N THR A 388 -12.16 -2.64 7.52
CA THR A 388 -11.03 -2.52 8.47
C THR A 388 -9.67 -2.55 7.77
N GLU A 389 -9.51 -3.33 6.70
CA GLU A 389 -8.27 -3.34 5.89
C GLU A 389 -8.07 -1.99 5.18
N VAL A 390 -9.15 -1.44 4.60
CA VAL A 390 -9.13 -0.12 3.96
C VAL A 390 -8.68 0.95 4.95
N MET A 391 -9.27 1.00 6.14
CA MET A 391 -8.89 1.97 7.16
C MET A 391 -7.44 1.80 7.63
N SER A 392 -6.99 0.55 7.73
CA SER A 392 -5.62 0.21 8.12
C SER A 392 -4.59 0.67 7.10
N PHE A 393 -4.87 0.46 5.81
CA PHE A 393 -4.05 0.98 4.72
C PHE A 393 -3.95 2.51 4.79
N TRP A 394 -5.09 3.22 4.87
CA TRP A 394 -5.09 4.68 4.88
C TRP A 394 -4.42 5.27 6.11
N TRP A 395 -4.60 4.67 7.29
CA TRP A 395 -3.92 5.12 8.51
C TRP A 395 -2.40 5.01 8.41
N ALA A 396 -1.89 3.98 7.72
CA ALA A 396 -0.46 3.76 7.56
C ALA A 396 0.15 4.61 6.44
N SER A 397 -0.46 4.59 5.25
CA SER A 397 0.02 5.28 4.05
C SER A 397 -0.36 6.76 3.97
N SER A 398 -1.23 7.23 4.86
CA SER A 398 -1.65 8.64 4.92
C SER A 398 -2.18 8.97 6.32
N SER A 399 -3.51 9.12 6.44
CA SER A 399 -4.24 9.31 7.69
C SER A 399 -5.70 8.85 7.54
N ILE A 400 -6.39 8.67 8.66
CA ILE A 400 -7.85 8.46 8.68
C ILE A 400 -8.57 9.69 8.07
N ASP A 401 -8.03 10.89 8.28
CA ASP A 401 -8.55 12.14 7.74
C ASP A 401 -8.45 12.19 6.21
N TYR A 402 -7.39 11.63 5.63
CA TYR A 402 -7.28 11.48 4.17
C TYR A 402 -8.44 10.67 3.60
N TYR A 403 -8.79 9.54 4.23
CA TYR A 403 -9.89 8.68 3.77
C TYR A 403 -11.26 9.36 3.97
N THR A 404 -11.49 9.96 5.14
CA THR A 404 -12.79 10.58 5.45
C THR A 404 -13.02 11.87 4.66
N GLY A 405 -11.96 12.62 4.34
CA GLY A 405 -12.02 13.78 3.44
C GLY A 405 -11.88 13.43 1.95
N TYR A 406 -11.67 12.16 1.59
CA TYR A 406 -11.34 11.72 0.24
C TYR A 406 -12.35 12.24 -0.80
N GLN A 407 -13.64 12.03 -0.58
CA GLN A 407 -14.70 12.43 -1.52
C GLN A 407 -14.78 13.94 -1.71
N ASP A 408 -14.67 14.70 -0.62
CA ASP A 408 -14.72 16.15 -0.68
C ASP A 408 -13.51 16.72 -1.43
N ASN A 409 -12.35 16.06 -1.32
CA ASN A 409 -11.16 16.44 -2.07
C ASN A 409 -11.24 16.01 -3.55
N LEU A 410 -11.78 14.83 -3.86
CA LEU A 410 -12.07 14.43 -5.24
C LEU A 410 -13.01 15.41 -5.94
N LYS A 411 -14.07 15.88 -5.25
CA LYS A 411 -15.04 16.84 -5.80
C LYS A 411 -14.38 18.16 -6.22
N LYS A 412 -13.31 18.57 -5.53
CA LYS A 412 -12.55 19.80 -5.80
C LYS A 412 -11.60 19.68 -6.99
N ILE A 413 -11.27 18.46 -7.45
CA ILE A 413 -10.34 18.25 -8.56
C ILE A 413 -10.89 18.89 -9.84
N THR A 414 -10.09 19.76 -10.45
CA THR A 414 -10.39 20.45 -11.70
C THR A 414 -9.59 19.86 -12.86
N ARG A 415 -9.99 20.20 -14.09
CA ARG A 415 -9.21 19.92 -15.30
C ARG A 415 -7.76 20.41 -15.20
N ALA A 416 -7.55 21.60 -14.63
CA ALA A 416 -6.23 22.18 -14.46
C ALA A 416 -5.37 21.33 -13.52
N ASP A 417 -5.96 20.76 -12.47
CA ASP A 417 -5.26 19.84 -11.56
C ASP A 417 -4.84 18.55 -12.27
N LEU A 418 -5.71 17.98 -13.13
CA LEU A 418 -5.37 16.81 -13.93
C LEU A 418 -4.21 17.09 -14.90
N GLN A 419 -4.24 18.23 -15.58
CA GLN A 419 -3.15 18.67 -16.46
C GLN A 419 -1.85 18.92 -15.68
N ALA A 420 -1.94 19.54 -14.49
CA ALA A 420 -0.80 19.78 -13.63
C ALA A 420 -0.18 18.45 -13.15
N TYR A 421 -1.00 17.48 -12.74
CA TYR A 421 -0.56 16.13 -12.39
C TYR A 421 0.20 15.46 -13.55
N VAL A 422 -0.37 15.43 -14.76
CA VAL A 422 0.27 14.84 -15.94
C VAL A 422 1.61 15.53 -16.24
N ARG A 423 1.66 16.87 -16.22
CA ARG A 423 2.89 17.63 -16.49
C ARG A 423 3.95 17.47 -15.40
N ARG A 424 3.53 17.24 -14.15
CA ARG A 424 4.44 17.10 -13.01
C ARG A 424 5.03 15.71 -12.91
N TYR A 425 4.26 14.66 -13.23
CA TYR A 425 4.63 13.28 -12.93
C TYR A 425 4.80 12.37 -14.14
N ILE A 426 4.19 12.67 -15.30
CA ILE A 426 4.14 11.74 -16.44
C ILE A 426 4.85 12.35 -17.67
N LYS A 427 4.29 13.42 -18.23
CA LYS A 427 4.74 13.99 -19.50
C LYS A 427 6.10 14.65 -19.36
N ASN A 428 7.03 14.29 -20.25
CA ASN A 428 8.43 14.76 -20.25
C ASN A 428 9.16 14.48 -18.92
N LYS A 429 8.74 13.46 -18.17
CA LYS A 429 9.42 13.00 -16.96
C LYS A 429 10.17 11.70 -17.24
N PRO A 430 11.37 11.51 -16.68
CA PRO A 430 12.06 10.23 -16.71
C PRO A 430 11.17 9.09 -16.18
N TYR A 431 11.21 7.94 -16.86
CA TYR A 431 10.46 6.74 -16.51
C TYR A 431 11.27 5.48 -16.82
N CYS A 432 10.85 4.35 -16.26
CA CYS A 432 11.38 3.04 -16.63
C CYS A 432 10.38 2.35 -17.57
N ALA A 433 10.89 1.71 -18.62
CA ALA A 433 10.07 1.03 -19.64
C ALA A 433 10.58 -0.39 -19.84
N GLY A 434 9.76 -1.37 -19.47
CA GLY A 434 10.06 -2.79 -19.59
C GLY A 434 9.17 -3.45 -20.64
N LEU A 435 9.75 -4.28 -21.50
CA LEU A 435 9.00 -5.12 -22.44
C LEU A 435 9.31 -6.60 -22.19
N LEU A 436 8.31 -7.35 -21.75
CA LEU A 436 8.34 -8.81 -21.72
C LEU A 436 7.93 -9.36 -23.09
N ILE A 437 8.73 -10.24 -23.65
CA ILE A 437 8.51 -10.83 -24.98
C ILE A 437 9.06 -12.25 -25.05
N SER A 438 8.47 -13.12 -25.86
CA SER A 438 9.08 -14.44 -26.13
C SER A 438 10.25 -14.28 -27.10
N PRO A 439 11.28 -15.17 -27.03
CA PRO A 439 12.39 -15.12 -27.98
C PRO A 439 11.94 -15.18 -29.45
N GLU A 440 10.96 -16.04 -29.75
CA GLU A 440 10.37 -16.19 -31.08
C GLU A 440 9.69 -14.91 -31.61
N LEU A 441 9.04 -14.14 -30.72
CA LEU A 441 8.41 -12.88 -31.11
C LEU A 441 9.45 -11.76 -31.20
N LYS A 442 10.47 -11.77 -30.35
CA LYS A 442 11.60 -10.83 -30.40
C LYS A 442 12.29 -10.88 -31.76
N GLU A 443 12.60 -12.08 -32.27
CA GLU A 443 13.21 -12.27 -33.60
C GLU A 443 12.35 -11.75 -34.76
N LYS A 444 11.03 -11.64 -34.58
CA LYS A 444 10.12 -11.12 -35.62
C LYS A 444 9.90 -9.62 -35.50
N VAL A 445 9.87 -9.10 -34.27
CA VAL A 445 9.50 -7.71 -33.97
C VAL A 445 10.72 -6.79 -33.96
N HIS A 446 11.91 -7.31 -33.64
CA HIS A 446 13.14 -6.53 -33.44
C HIS A 446 12.94 -5.31 -32.52
N PRO A 447 12.43 -5.50 -31.29
CA PRO A 447 12.15 -4.39 -30.36
C PRO A 447 13.38 -3.51 -30.09
N GLU A 448 14.59 -4.05 -30.16
CA GLU A 448 15.85 -3.31 -30.04
C GLU A 448 15.99 -2.13 -31.02
N GLU A 449 15.28 -2.13 -32.15
CA GLU A 449 15.35 -1.04 -33.15
C GLU A 449 14.50 0.19 -32.78
N PHE A 450 13.52 0.05 -31.89
CA PHE A 450 12.54 1.12 -31.60
C PHE A 450 12.19 1.28 -30.12
N PHE A 451 12.49 0.29 -29.29
CA PHE A 451 12.25 0.29 -27.84
C PHE A 451 13.52 0.69 -27.09
N THR A 452 13.98 1.90 -27.36
CA THR A 452 15.19 2.47 -26.78
C THR A 452 14.91 3.85 -26.22
N ALA A 453 15.78 4.30 -25.30
CA ALA A 453 15.79 5.69 -24.90
C ALA A 453 16.14 6.54 -26.12
N SER A 454 15.35 7.59 -26.39
CA SER A 454 15.73 8.61 -27.35
C SER A 454 16.97 9.34 -26.80
N ASN A 455 18.06 9.34 -27.56
CA ASN A 455 19.28 10.09 -27.23
C ASN A 455 19.03 11.59 -27.13
#